data_AF-A0A535EQL1-F1
#
_entry.id   AF-A0A535EQL1-F1
#
_cell.length_a   1.000
_cell.length_b   1.000
_cell.length_c   1.000
_cell.angle_alpha   90.00
_cell.angle_beta   90.00
_cell.angle_gamma   90.00
#
_symmetry.space_group_name_H-M   'P 1'
#
loop_
_entity.id
_entity.type
_entity.pdbx_description
1 polymer ?
#
loop_
_entity_poly.entity_id
_entity_poly.type
_entity_poly.pdbx_seq_one_letter_code
_entity_poly.pdbx_strand_id
1 'polypeptide(L)'
;MPLTVGGVFTVIFVALIVAYYIASRGPGGVNGQPVANIKCDSGEQLAVHYHAHLTIMYRGTPVSIPANTGILSNQNCFYWMHTHTTSGIIHIEAPKDSANRGFTVGDFFQIWNQPLSKQKVATFTVGRGDQLKMWVDGKPYTGDPAKIVLKSHTQVVIEIGPPFTDPPPTFDWTSSDATSEAGTSG
;
A
#
# COMPACT_ATOMS: atom_id res chain seq x y z
N MET A 1 21.85 -20.82 -46.25
CA MET A 1 20.52 -20.47 -45.72
C MET A 1 20.73 -19.66 -44.43
N PRO A 2 20.69 -18.31 -44.45
CA PRO A 2 20.87 -17.55 -43.23
C PRO A 2 19.55 -17.51 -42.46
N LEU A 3 19.53 -18.15 -41.29
CA LEU A 3 18.44 -18.05 -40.33
C LEU A 3 18.50 -16.66 -39.67
N THR A 4 17.63 -15.78 -40.16
CA THR A 4 16.97 -14.65 -39.48
C THR A 4 17.37 -14.38 -38.02
N VAL A 5 18.54 -13.76 -37.81
CA VAL A 5 18.95 -13.20 -36.50
C VAL A 5 17.99 -12.10 -36.03
N GLY A 6 17.30 -11.42 -36.96
CA GLY A 6 16.31 -10.39 -36.64
C GLY A 6 15.07 -10.91 -35.91
N GLY A 7 14.59 -12.12 -36.19
CA GLY A 7 13.34 -12.63 -35.62
C GLY A 7 13.42 -13.00 -34.14
N VAL A 8 14.60 -13.44 -33.68
CA VAL A 8 14.81 -13.85 -32.28
C VAL A 8 14.82 -12.63 -31.36
N PHE A 9 15.46 -11.53 -31.78
CA PHE A 9 15.46 -10.28 -30.99
C PHE A 9 14.07 -9.65 -30.91
N THR A 10 13.28 -9.63 -31.99
CA THR A 10 11.91 -9.10 -31.94
C THR A 10 10.99 -9.97 -31.08
N VAL A 11 11.10 -11.31 -31.18
CA VAL A 11 10.27 -12.21 -30.35
C VAL A 11 10.65 -12.10 -28.87
N ILE A 12 11.93 -11.99 -28.53
CA ILE A 12 12.36 -11.75 -27.14
C ILE A 12 11.91 -10.37 -26.66
N PHE A 13 12.04 -9.32 -27.47
CA PHE A 13 11.63 -7.98 -27.07
C PHE A 13 10.11 -7.87 -26.90
N VAL A 14 9.32 -8.49 -27.79
CA VAL A 14 7.87 -8.59 -27.65
C VAL A 14 7.50 -9.46 -26.45
N ALA A 15 8.18 -10.59 -26.21
CA ALA A 15 7.94 -11.42 -25.04
C ALA A 15 8.30 -10.71 -23.74
N LEU A 16 9.36 -9.88 -23.72
CA LEU A 16 9.75 -9.07 -22.57
C LEU A 16 8.79 -7.89 -22.36
N ILE A 17 8.31 -7.25 -23.42
CA ILE A 17 7.25 -6.22 -23.34
C ILE A 17 5.96 -6.86 -22.83
N VAL A 18 5.55 -8.02 -23.36
CA VAL A 18 4.35 -8.73 -22.93
C VAL A 18 4.51 -9.23 -21.49
N ALA A 19 5.67 -9.78 -21.12
CA ALA A 19 5.95 -10.16 -19.74
C ALA A 19 6.00 -8.95 -18.80
N TYR A 20 6.53 -7.82 -19.24
CA TYR A 20 6.47 -6.54 -18.52
C TYR A 20 5.03 -6.04 -18.38
N TYR A 21 4.20 -6.13 -19.43
CA TYR A 21 2.78 -5.78 -19.39
C TYR A 21 1.95 -6.74 -18.53
N ILE A 22 2.29 -8.03 -18.50
CA ILE A 22 1.65 -9.04 -17.64
C ILE A 22 2.11 -8.87 -16.18
N ALA A 23 3.38 -8.56 -15.94
CA ALA A 23 3.93 -8.31 -14.60
C ALA A 23 3.54 -6.93 -14.04
N SER A 24 3.30 -5.95 -14.90
CA SER A 24 2.73 -4.63 -14.52
C SER A 24 1.22 -4.66 -14.38
N ARG A 25 0.55 -5.72 -14.89
CA ARG A 25 -0.81 -6.06 -14.46
C ARG A 25 -0.72 -6.69 -13.07
N GLY A 26 -0.76 -5.84 -12.05
CA GLY A 26 -1.12 -6.27 -10.71
C GLY A 26 -2.43 -7.05 -10.72
N PRO A 27 -2.73 -7.84 -9.66
CA PRO A 27 -4.04 -8.48 -9.52
C PRO A 27 -5.11 -7.41 -9.76
N GLY A 28 -6.05 -7.69 -10.68
CA GLY A 28 -6.92 -6.69 -11.31
C GLY A 28 -7.38 -5.63 -10.31
N GLY A 29 -6.94 -4.38 -10.52
CA GLY A 29 -7.20 -3.29 -9.59
C GLY A 29 -8.69 -3.13 -9.30
N VAL A 30 -9.01 -2.54 -8.16
CA VAL A 30 -10.38 -2.19 -7.79
C VAL A 30 -11.08 -1.41 -8.92
N ASN A 31 -12.39 -1.63 -9.09
CA ASN A 31 -13.15 -1.17 -10.27
C ASN A 31 -14.28 -0.20 -9.91
N GLY A 32 -14.11 0.55 -8.82
CA GLY A 32 -15.08 1.50 -8.28
C GLY A 32 -16.22 0.89 -7.46
N GLN A 33 -16.31 -0.44 -7.38
CA GLN A 33 -17.28 -1.09 -6.49
C GLN A 33 -16.84 -0.99 -5.01
N PRO A 34 -17.77 -0.91 -4.05
CA PRO A 34 -17.40 -0.87 -2.64
C PRO A 34 -16.52 -2.05 -2.22
N VAL A 35 -15.42 -1.76 -1.52
CA VAL A 35 -14.47 -2.75 -1.00
C VAL A 35 -14.40 -2.61 0.51
N ALA A 36 -14.54 -3.71 1.26
CA ALA A 36 -14.58 -3.66 2.73
C ALA A 36 -15.66 -2.72 3.31
N ASN A 37 -16.77 -2.48 2.60
CA ASN A 37 -17.77 -1.45 2.91
C ASN A 37 -17.27 0.01 2.82
N ILE A 38 -16.15 0.24 2.14
CA ILE A 38 -15.62 1.55 1.78
C ILE A 38 -16.08 1.84 0.36
N LYS A 39 -16.77 2.98 0.19
CA LYS A 39 -17.24 3.43 -1.12
C LYS A 39 -16.13 4.15 -1.86
N CYS A 40 -16.33 4.26 -3.17
CA CYS A 40 -15.52 5.05 -4.06
C CYS A 40 -16.39 6.20 -4.57
N ASP A 41 -16.08 7.41 -4.14
CA ASP A 41 -16.89 8.60 -4.38
C ASP A 41 -16.21 9.53 -5.39
N SER A 42 -16.96 10.52 -5.90
CA SER A 42 -16.48 11.44 -6.96
C SER A 42 -15.38 12.42 -6.53
N GLY A 43 -14.88 12.28 -5.30
CA GLY A 43 -13.90 13.15 -4.68
C GLY A 43 -13.72 12.80 -3.20
N GLU A 44 -12.69 13.41 -2.62
CA GLU A 44 -12.30 13.29 -1.22
C GLU A 44 -13.40 13.79 -0.27
N GLN A 45 -13.56 13.12 0.87
CA GLN A 45 -14.52 13.50 1.92
C GLN A 45 -13.78 14.07 3.12
N LEU A 46 -14.19 15.24 3.60
CA LEU A 46 -13.45 15.97 4.64
C LEU A 46 -14.05 15.82 6.06
N ALA A 47 -15.15 15.07 6.21
CA ALA A 47 -15.83 14.96 7.50
C ALA A 47 -15.08 14.07 8.51
N VAL A 48 -14.48 12.99 8.02
CA VAL A 48 -13.48 12.18 8.71
C VAL A 48 -12.22 12.31 7.87
N HIS A 49 -11.24 13.08 8.36
CA HIS A 49 -10.03 13.38 7.60
C HIS A 49 -8.83 13.28 8.52
N TYR A 50 -8.01 12.26 8.30
CA TYR A 50 -6.71 12.12 8.95
C TYR A 50 -5.79 11.23 8.11
N HIS A 51 -4.51 11.23 8.46
CA HIS A 51 -3.48 10.50 7.74
C HIS A 51 -2.82 9.47 8.65
N ALA A 52 -2.34 8.39 8.07
CA ALA A 52 -1.49 7.40 8.74
C ALA A 52 -0.35 7.01 7.80
N HIS A 53 0.71 6.38 8.31
CA HIS A 53 1.86 6.00 7.51
C HIS A 53 2.12 4.50 7.60
N LEU A 54 2.37 3.87 6.46
CA LEU A 54 2.70 2.45 6.36
C LEU A 54 4.07 2.27 5.71
N THR A 55 4.99 1.64 6.42
CA THR A 55 6.26 1.15 5.89
C THR A 55 6.22 -0.36 5.78
N ILE A 56 6.61 -0.88 4.62
CA ILE A 56 6.84 -2.32 4.41
C ILE A 56 8.31 -2.51 4.11
N MET A 57 8.96 -3.44 4.82
CA MET A 57 10.33 -3.86 4.53
C MET A 57 10.35 -5.35 4.16
N TYR A 58 11.12 -5.69 3.14
CA TYR A 58 11.45 -7.07 2.81
C TYR A 58 12.96 -7.23 2.86
N ARG A 59 13.45 -8.02 3.82
CA ARG A 59 14.86 -8.36 4.02
C ARG A 59 15.76 -7.11 4.09
N GLY A 60 15.36 -6.15 4.93
CA GLY A 60 16.06 -4.87 5.13
C GLY A 60 15.91 -3.87 3.98
N THR A 61 15.14 -4.18 2.93
CA THR A 61 14.90 -3.30 1.79
C THR A 61 13.49 -2.73 1.85
N PRO A 62 13.29 -1.40 1.68
CA PRO A 62 11.95 -0.82 1.64
C PRO A 62 11.17 -1.30 0.42
N VAL A 63 9.90 -1.60 0.64
CA VAL A 63 8.93 -1.98 -0.39
C VAL A 63 8.03 -0.77 -0.62
N SER A 64 7.99 -0.30 -1.86
CA SER A 64 7.13 0.83 -2.23
C SER A 64 5.66 0.44 -2.24
N ILE A 65 4.83 1.29 -1.64
CA ILE A 65 3.39 1.30 -1.87
C ILE A 65 3.16 2.19 -3.10
N PRO A 66 2.47 1.71 -4.15
CA PRO A 66 2.21 2.49 -5.35
C PRO A 66 1.42 3.76 -5.07
N ALA A 67 1.80 4.87 -5.72
CA ALA A 67 0.98 6.07 -5.80
C ALA A 67 -0.38 5.76 -6.44
N ASN A 68 -1.39 6.58 -6.11
CA ASN A 68 -2.77 6.43 -6.58
C ASN A 68 -3.42 5.09 -6.20
N THR A 69 -2.89 4.37 -5.20
CA THR A 69 -3.61 3.23 -4.62
C THR A 69 -4.95 3.71 -4.07
N GLY A 70 -6.05 3.12 -4.51
CA GLY A 70 -7.40 3.58 -4.14
C GLY A 70 -7.93 4.77 -4.93
N ILE A 71 -7.26 5.19 -6.01
CA ILE A 71 -7.72 6.27 -6.90
C ILE A 71 -7.89 5.72 -8.32
N LEU A 72 -9.10 5.86 -8.87
CA LEU A 72 -9.39 5.54 -10.27
C LEU A 72 -9.69 6.84 -11.01
N SER A 73 -8.65 7.55 -11.41
CA SER A 73 -8.76 8.89 -11.99
C SER A 73 -9.61 8.92 -13.27
N ASN A 74 -9.59 7.83 -14.05
CA ASN A 74 -10.40 7.69 -15.27
C ASN A 74 -11.91 7.55 -15.00
N GLN A 75 -12.29 7.27 -13.76
CA GLN A 75 -13.69 7.10 -13.32
C GLN A 75 -14.10 8.19 -12.32
N ASN A 76 -13.22 9.17 -12.06
CA ASN A 76 -13.37 10.16 -11.00
C ASN A 76 -13.78 9.49 -9.68
N CYS A 77 -12.96 8.57 -9.19
CA CYS A 77 -13.34 7.68 -8.11
C CYS A 77 -12.22 7.60 -7.07
N PHE A 78 -12.52 8.03 -5.85
CA PHE A 78 -11.62 8.04 -4.70
C PHE A 78 -12.23 7.16 -3.62
N TYR A 79 -11.55 6.07 -3.26
CA TYR A 79 -11.92 5.34 -2.05
C TYR A 79 -11.59 6.19 -0.83
N TRP A 80 -12.36 6.03 0.26
CA TRP A 80 -12.10 6.75 1.50
C TRP A 80 -10.72 6.47 2.11
N MET A 81 -10.03 5.42 1.63
CA MET A 81 -8.63 5.22 1.92
C MET A 81 -7.84 5.16 0.61
N HIS A 82 -6.80 5.98 0.51
CA HIS A 82 -5.97 6.03 -0.70
C HIS A 82 -4.57 6.62 -0.42
N THR A 83 -3.71 6.62 -1.42
CA THR A 83 -2.39 7.25 -1.41
C THR A 83 -2.26 8.18 -2.60
N HIS A 84 -1.71 9.38 -2.43
CA HIS A 84 -1.37 10.26 -3.55
C HIS A 84 0.01 9.95 -4.12
N THR A 85 0.99 9.64 -3.27
CA THR A 85 2.37 9.36 -3.67
C THR A 85 2.86 7.97 -3.24
N THR A 86 4.14 7.68 -3.47
CA THR A 86 4.80 6.45 -3.01
C THR A 86 5.41 6.57 -1.61
N SER A 87 5.17 7.66 -0.89
CA SER A 87 5.72 7.90 0.46
C SER A 87 5.25 6.86 1.47
N GLY A 88 4.07 6.27 1.27
CA GLY A 88 3.41 5.38 2.22
C GLY A 88 2.42 6.09 3.14
N ILE A 89 2.15 7.39 2.93
CA ILE A 89 1.05 8.09 3.58
C ILE A 89 -0.29 7.57 3.04
N ILE A 90 -1.11 7.05 3.94
CA ILE A 90 -2.49 6.65 3.70
C ILE A 90 -3.39 7.80 4.15
N HIS A 91 -4.17 8.32 3.21
CA HIS A 91 -5.25 9.27 3.45
C HIS A 91 -6.48 8.52 3.92
N ILE A 92 -7.14 8.97 4.98
CA ILE A 92 -8.45 8.49 5.43
C ILE A 92 -9.41 9.68 5.36
N GLU A 93 -10.24 9.68 4.32
CA GLU A 93 -11.08 10.79 3.90
C GLU A 93 -12.48 10.26 3.61
N ALA A 94 -13.33 10.28 4.64
CA ALA A 94 -14.58 9.53 4.68
C ALA A 94 -15.78 10.42 5.13
N PRO A 95 -17.02 10.02 4.80
CA PRO A 95 -18.21 10.76 5.22
C PRO A 95 -18.45 10.65 6.72
N LYS A 96 -19.23 11.58 7.27
CA LYS A 96 -19.47 11.73 8.72
C LYS A 96 -20.03 10.47 9.39
N ASP A 97 -20.88 9.72 8.69
CA ASP A 97 -21.51 8.48 9.18
C ASP A 97 -20.50 7.32 9.38
N SER A 98 -19.29 7.44 8.81
CA SER A 98 -18.20 6.47 8.97
C SER A 98 -17.27 6.76 10.16
N ALA A 99 -17.51 7.81 10.95
CA ALA A 99 -16.59 8.26 12.01
C ALA A 99 -16.23 7.18 13.05
N ASN A 100 -17.12 6.24 13.32
CA ASN A 100 -16.91 5.16 14.29
C ASN A 100 -16.47 3.83 13.66
N ARG A 101 -16.17 3.81 12.35
CA ARG A 101 -15.85 2.57 11.62
C ARG A 101 -14.57 1.90 12.12
N GLY A 102 -13.56 2.70 12.48
CA GLY A 102 -12.22 2.20 12.82
C GLY A 102 -11.52 1.59 11.61
N PHE A 103 -10.98 2.44 10.73
CA PHE A 103 -10.26 2.02 9.53
C PHE A 103 -8.98 1.27 9.89
N THR A 104 -8.64 0.25 9.12
CA THR A 104 -7.51 -0.66 9.42
C THR A 104 -6.52 -0.77 8.27
N VAL A 105 -5.32 -1.26 8.57
CA VAL A 105 -4.34 -1.67 7.54
C VAL A 105 -4.94 -2.73 6.62
N GLY A 106 -5.78 -3.63 7.14
CA GLY A 106 -6.47 -4.65 6.33
C GLY A 106 -7.47 -4.07 5.33
N ASP A 107 -8.18 -3.00 5.68
CA ASP A 107 -9.06 -2.27 4.74
C ASP A 107 -8.24 -1.69 3.59
N PHE A 108 -7.12 -1.03 3.91
CA PHE A 108 -6.23 -0.45 2.91
C PHE A 108 -5.67 -1.52 1.95
N PHE A 109 -5.21 -2.67 2.47
CA PHE A 109 -4.70 -3.76 1.63
C PHE A 109 -5.78 -4.36 0.72
N GLN A 110 -7.05 -4.39 1.15
CA GLN A 110 -8.15 -4.79 0.29
C GLN A 110 -8.37 -3.79 -0.86
N ILE A 111 -8.32 -2.49 -0.58
CA ILE A 111 -8.39 -1.44 -1.62
C ILE A 111 -7.18 -1.51 -2.56
N TRP A 112 -6.00 -1.79 -2.02
CA TRP A 112 -4.78 -2.04 -2.80
C TRP A 112 -4.82 -3.37 -3.57
N ASN A 113 -5.82 -4.21 -3.32
CA ASN A 113 -5.96 -5.56 -3.87
C ASN A 113 -4.71 -6.43 -3.65
N GLN A 114 -4.18 -6.39 -2.44
CA GLN A 114 -3.00 -7.14 -2.01
C GLN A 114 -3.32 -7.98 -0.77
N PRO A 115 -2.80 -9.21 -0.65
CA PRO A 115 -3.06 -10.02 0.53
C PRO A 115 -2.30 -9.47 1.75
N LEU A 116 -2.93 -9.57 2.92
CA LEU A 116 -2.31 -9.26 4.20
C LEU A 116 -2.68 -10.33 5.24
N SER A 117 -1.67 -10.99 5.79
CA SER A 117 -1.78 -11.94 6.87
C SER A 117 -0.42 -12.12 7.56
N LYS A 118 -0.36 -12.98 8.57
CA LYS A 118 0.92 -13.36 9.20
C LYS A 118 1.87 -14.12 8.25
N GLN A 119 1.37 -14.57 7.10
CA GLN A 119 2.13 -15.38 6.13
C GLN A 119 2.32 -14.69 4.77
N LYS A 120 1.58 -13.63 4.48
CA LYS A 120 1.70 -12.86 3.24
C LYS A 120 1.54 -11.37 3.49
N VAL A 121 2.40 -10.58 2.86
CA VAL A 121 2.30 -9.12 2.82
C VAL A 121 2.50 -8.71 1.38
N ALA A 122 1.42 -8.29 0.72
CA ALA A 122 1.39 -8.06 -0.72
C ALA A 122 1.94 -9.24 -1.51
N THR A 123 2.92 -9.02 -2.37
CA THR A 123 3.52 -10.08 -3.19
C THR A 123 4.49 -10.98 -2.42
N PHE A 124 4.85 -10.61 -1.18
CA PHE A 124 5.84 -11.32 -0.38
C PHE A 124 5.19 -12.40 0.50
N THR A 125 5.84 -13.55 0.56
CA THR A 125 5.45 -14.67 1.44
C THR A 125 6.48 -14.82 2.55
N VAL A 126 6.02 -14.98 3.79
CA VAL A 126 6.88 -15.30 4.93
C VAL A 126 7.28 -16.76 4.81
N GLY A 127 8.48 -16.99 4.26
CA GLY A 127 8.99 -18.31 3.94
C GLY A 127 9.66 -19.00 5.12
N ARG A 128 10.25 -20.17 4.84
CA ARG A 128 11.03 -20.92 5.83
C ARG A 128 12.26 -20.12 6.25
N GLY A 129 12.38 -19.84 7.54
CA GLY A 129 13.48 -19.04 8.10
C GLY A 129 13.20 -17.54 8.10
N ASP A 130 12.14 -17.08 7.43
CA ASP A 130 11.66 -15.71 7.57
C ASP A 130 10.76 -15.59 8.82
N GLN A 131 10.61 -14.37 9.33
CA GLN A 131 9.65 -13.97 10.34
C GLN A 131 9.02 -12.64 9.95
N LEU A 132 7.76 -12.46 10.34
CA LEU A 132 7.07 -11.19 10.27
C LEU A 132 7.25 -10.46 11.60
N LYS A 133 7.82 -9.26 11.58
CA LYS A 133 7.82 -8.34 12.72
C LYS A 133 7.01 -7.11 12.37
N MET A 134 6.30 -6.58 13.36
CA MET A 134 5.45 -5.40 13.17
C MET A 134 5.59 -4.44 14.32
N TRP A 135 5.44 -3.16 14.03
CA TRP A 135 5.43 -2.09 15.00
C TRP A 135 4.29 -1.13 14.73
N VAL A 136 3.69 -0.62 15.80
CA VAL A 136 2.71 0.47 15.78
C VAL A 136 3.25 1.57 16.69
N ASP A 137 3.51 2.74 16.13
CA ASP A 137 4.12 3.88 16.82
C ASP A 137 5.42 3.50 17.56
N GLY A 138 6.28 2.76 16.87
CA GLY A 138 7.56 2.26 17.38
C GLY A 138 7.47 1.12 18.40
N LYS A 139 6.27 0.69 18.79
CA LYS A 139 6.06 -0.39 19.77
C LYS A 139 5.80 -1.72 19.06
N PRO A 140 6.41 -2.84 19.50
CA PRO A 140 6.15 -4.15 18.89
C PRO A 140 4.68 -4.54 18.93
N TYR A 141 4.19 -5.09 17.81
CA TYR A 141 2.83 -5.59 17.67
C TYR A 141 2.85 -7.07 17.22
N THR A 142 2.10 -7.92 17.92
CA THR A 142 2.10 -9.39 17.71
C THR A 142 0.75 -9.94 17.25
N GLY A 143 -0.24 -9.07 17.12
CA GLY A 143 -1.60 -9.40 16.70
C GLY A 143 -1.71 -9.73 15.22
N ASP A 144 -2.93 -9.65 14.70
CA ASP A 144 -3.19 -9.80 13.27
C ASP A 144 -2.83 -8.49 12.53
N PRO A 145 -1.95 -8.51 11.50
CA PRO A 145 -1.61 -7.31 10.73
C PRO A 145 -2.83 -6.60 10.15
N ALA A 146 -3.84 -7.35 9.70
CA ALA A 146 -5.03 -6.78 9.08
C ALA A 146 -5.91 -6.01 10.09
N LYS A 147 -5.74 -6.25 11.39
CA LYS A 147 -6.56 -5.64 12.46
C LYS A 147 -5.92 -4.40 13.09
N ILE A 148 -4.77 -3.95 12.58
CA ILE A 148 -4.14 -2.72 13.08
C ILE A 148 -5.03 -1.55 12.68
N VAL A 149 -5.59 -0.87 13.68
CA VAL A 149 -6.44 0.32 13.50
C VAL A 149 -5.55 1.54 13.23
N LEU A 150 -5.90 2.29 12.20
CA LEU A 150 -5.25 3.54 11.82
C LEU A 150 -5.96 4.71 12.50
N LYS A 151 -5.18 5.57 13.16
CA LYS A 151 -5.61 6.85 13.70
C LYS A 151 -4.75 7.96 13.11
N SER A 152 -5.07 9.20 13.44
CA SER A 152 -4.25 10.36 13.05
C SER A 152 -2.79 10.13 13.44
N HIS A 153 -1.93 10.21 12.42
CA HIS A 153 -0.48 10.04 12.45
C HIS A 153 0.05 8.70 12.98
N THR A 154 -0.78 7.66 13.04
CA THR A 154 -0.33 6.30 13.35
C THR A 154 0.75 5.86 12.36
N GLN A 155 1.85 5.33 12.87
CA GLN A 155 2.94 4.78 12.06
C GLN A 155 2.96 3.26 12.19
N VAL A 156 2.82 2.57 11.08
CA VAL A 156 2.87 1.11 11.03
C VAL A 156 4.10 0.68 10.24
N VAL A 157 4.92 -0.19 10.83
CA VAL A 157 6.03 -0.84 10.14
C VAL A 157 5.75 -2.34 10.08
N ILE A 158 5.82 -2.92 8.90
CA ILE A 158 5.72 -4.37 8.67
C ILE A 158 7.01 -4.85 8.01
N GLU A 159 7.77 -5.68 8.71
CA GLU A 159 9.03 -6.23 8.19
C GLU A 159 8.94 -7.75 8.03
N ILE A 160 9.33 -8.23 6.85
CA ILE A 160 9.64 -9.64 6.62
C ILE A 160 11.15 -9.76 6.53
N GLY A 161 11.76 -10.49 7.45
CA GLY A 161 13.22 -10.71 7.51
C GLY A 161 13.53 -12.09 8.09
N PRO A 162 14.79 -12.44 8.39
CA PRO A 162 15.97 -11.58 8.39
C PRO A 162 16.53 -11.27 6.98
N PRO A 163 17.39 -10.23 6.85
CA PRO A 163 17.73 -9.27 7.90
C PRO A 163 16.56 -8.34 8.25
N PHE A 164 16.52 -7.89 9.50
CA PHE A 164 15.59 -6.87 9.98
C PHE A 164 16.33 -5.54 10.12
N THR A 165 15.58 -4.45 10.05
CA THR A 165 16.11 -3.13 10.40
C THR A 165 15.94 -2.95 11.91
N ASP A 166 17.02 -2.53 12.60
CA ASP A 166 16.99 -2.34 14.06
C ASP A 166 17.77 -1.06 14.42
N PRO A 167 17.12 -0.02 14.98
CA PRO A 167 15.68 0.06 15.27
C PRO A 167 14.81 0.06 13.98
N PRO A 168 13.51 -0.27 14.08
CA PRO A 168 12.61 -0.19 12.92
C PRO A 168 12.56 1.26 12.38
N PRO A 169 12.34 1.46 11.07
CA PRO A 169 12.21 2.79 10.49
C PRO A 169 11.12 3.62 11.17
N THR A 170 11.34 4.94 11.22
CA THR A 170 10.36 5.92 11.70
C THR A 170 10.01 6.90 10.60
N PHE A 171 8.78 7.41 10.61
CA PHE A 171 8.33 8.45 9.70
C PHE A 171 8.25 9.81 10.41
N ASP A 172 8.75 10.85 9.76
CA ASP A 172 8.72 12.21 10.27
C ASP A 172 7.58 13.01 9.64
N TRP A 173 6.48 13.13 10.39
CA TRP A 173 5.31 13.95 10.03
C TRP A 173 5.62 15.46 9.95
N THR A 174 6.76 15.91 10.45
CA THR A 174 7.17 17.33 10.40
C THR A 174 8.04 17.66 9.18
N SER A 175 8.41 16.65 8.40
CA SER A 175 9.18 16.84 7.16
C SER A 175 8.41 17.67 6.13
N SER A 176 9.14 18.38 5.27
CA SER A 176 8.54 19.17 4.18
C SER A 176 7.66 18.31 3.27
N ASP A 177 8.12 17.08 3.00
CA ASP A 177 7.43 16.17 2.08
C ASP A 177 6.12 15.69 2.72
N ALA A 178 6.16 15.25 3.98
CA ALA A 178 4.97 14.84 4.71
C ALA A 178 3.95 15.99 4.85
N THR A 179 4.41 17.18 5.23
CA THR A 179 3.52 18.35 5.38
C THR A 179 2.97 18.86 4.05
N SER A 180 3.66 18.63 2.94
CA SER A 180 3.16 18.96 1.59
C SER A 180 2.10 17.98 1.09
N GLU A 181 2.19 16.71 1.48
CA GLU A 181 1.28 15.64 1.05
C GLU A 181 0.04 15.53 1.95
N ALA A 182 0.25 15.47 3.27
CA ALA A 182 -0.82 15.29 4.26
C ALA A 182 -1.34 16.62 4.85
N GLY A 183 -0.73 17.75 4.48
CA GLY A 183 -0.96 19.03 5.16
C GLY A 183 -0.34 19.07 6.56
N THR A 184 -0.60 20.16 7.28
CA THR A 184 -0.13 20.35 8.67
C THR A 184 -1.19 19.97 9.72
N SER A 185 -2.41 19.65 9.27
CA SER A 185 -3.56 19.40 10.14
C SER A 185 -3.75 17.92 10.40
N GLY A 186 -3.53 17.52 11.65
CA GLY A 186 -3.95 16.23 12.22
C GLY A 186 -5.15 16.37 13.14
#